data_AF-A0A6P0YVC8-F1
#
_entry.id   AF-A0A6P0YVC8-F1
#
_cell.length_a   1.000
_cell.length_b   1.000
_cell.length_c   1.000
_cell.angle_alpha   90.00
_cell.angle_beta   90.00
_cell.angle_gamma   90.00
#
_symmetry.space_group_name_H-M   'P 1'
#
loop_
_entity.id
_entity.type
_entity.pdbx_description
1 polymer ?
#
loop_
_entity_poly.entity_id
_entity_poly.type
_entity_poly.pdbx_seq_one_letter_code
_entity_poly.pdbx_strand_id
1 'polypeptide(L)'
;MGGERWRIALWSFKKSLPVRSTYCSIVPDVAVFQWGRIPRRADSRVENAFTIAPDWTIEILSPNQSHTRVVRNIFHCLEYGAEMGWLLAPEEACVFAYDAGQSVKMVEASDDVVLPVPAITAKIRLIIKLNYRCESLSPVSVPEPHSAEDIDYLLFCIRRSLCPDRNFTYSTYI
;
A
#
# COMPACT_ATOMS: atom_id res chain seq x y z
N MET A 1 -11.37 -4.83 26.67
CA MET A 1 -10.98 -3.70 25.78
C MET A 1 -10.26 -4.31 24.58
N GLY A 2 -11.03 -4.70 23.56
CA GLY A 2 -10.49 -5.33 22.36
C GLY A 2 -9.95 -4.24 21.44
N GLY A 3 -8.63 -4.09 21.38
CA GLY A 3 -7.99 -3.19 20.42
C GLY A 3 -8.40 -3.62 19.01
N GLU A 4 -8.84 -2.66 18.20
CA GLU A 4 -9.17 -2.86 16.79
C GLU A 4 -8.00 -3.56 16.11
N ARG A 5 -8.21 -4.82 15.79
CA ARG A 5 -7.20 -5.67 15.17
C ARG A 5 -7.32 -5.43 13.68
N TRP A 6 -6.49 -4.56 13.15
CA TRP A 6 -6.28 -4.49 11.71
C TRP A 6 -5.54 -5.76 11.27
N ARG A 7 -5.71 -6.19 10.02
CA ARG A 7 -4.64 -6.92 9.35
C ARG A 7 -4.47 -6.35 7.97
N ILE A 8 -3.23 -6.15 7.60
CA ILE A 8 -2.92 -5.71 6.25
C ILE A 8 -2.97 -6.95 5.35
N ALA A 9 -4.08 -7.10 4.62
CA ALA A 9 -4.19 -8.10 3.56
C ALA A 9 -3.46 -7.59 2.31
N LEU A 10 -2.12 -7.64 2.33
CA LEU A 10 -1.30 -7.23 1.20
C LEU A 10 -1.40 -8.26 0.09
N TRP A 11 -2.07 -7.90 -0.99
CA TRP A 11 -2.10 -8.72 -2.19
C TRP A 11 -1.09 -8.16 -3.20
N SER A 12 0.19 -8.49 -3.04
CA SER A 12 1.21 -8.23 -4.06
C SER A 12 1.69 -9.56 -4.62
N PHE A 13 1.17 -9.96 -5.78
CA PHE A 13 1.91 -10.79 -6.73
C PHE A 13 1.27 -10.68 -8.12
N LYS A 14 2.12 -10.42 -9.12
CA LYS A 14 1.81 -10.35 -10.58
C LYS A 14 1.22 -11.65 -11.18
N LYS A 15 0.60 -12.53 -10.39
CA LYS A 15 -0.07 -13.74 -10.86
C LYS A 15 -1.41 -14.06 -10.19
N SER A 16 -2.10 -13.12 -9.55
CA SER A 16 -3.44 -13.44 -9.07
C SER A 16 -4.39 -12.25 -8.88
N LEU A 17 -5.55 -12.43 -9.51
CA LEU A 17 -6.93 -12.07 -9.17
C LEU A 17 -7.31 -10.60 -8.96
N PRO A 18 -8.28 -10.08 -9.74
CA PRO A 18 -8.65 -8.68 -9.72
C PRO A 18 -9.59 -8.28 -8.58
N VAL A 19 -9.42 -7.06 -8.08
CA VAL A 19 -10.48 -6.34 -7.39
C VAL A 19 -11.53 -5.97 -8.44
N ARG A 20 -12.71 -6.56 -8.36
CA ARG A 20 -13.83 -6.30 -9.28
C ARG A 20 -14.80 -5.31 -8.63
N SER A 21 -14.61 -4.03 -8.91
CA SER A 21 -15.73 -3.09 -8.84
C SER A 21 -16.59 -3.29 -10.09
N THR A 22 -17.88 -2.97 -10.02
CA THR A 22 -18.94 -3.35 -10.99
C THR A 22 -18.63 -3.03 -12.46
N TYR A 23 -17.61 -2.20 -12.76
CA TYR A 23 -17.19 -1.83 -14.11
C TYR A 23 -15.67 -1.83 -14.37
N CYS A 24 -14.82 -2.20 -13.40
CA CYS A 24 -13.36 -2.29 -13.62
C CYS A 24 -12.69 -3.34 -12.72
N SER A 25 -11.74 -4.05 -13.32
CA SER A 25 -10.90 -5.04 -12.65
C SER A 25 -9.52 -4.43 -12.41
N ILE A 26 -9.25 -4.00 -11.18
CA ILE A 26 -7.99 -3.34 -10.80
C ILE A 26 -7.18 -4.27 -9.89
N VAL A 27 -5.86 -4.29 -10.09
CA VAL A 27 -4.92 -4.99 -9.21
C VAL A 27 -3.89 -3.95 -8.77
N PRO A 28 -4.09 -3.30 -7.61
CA PRO A 28 -3.10 -2.36 -7.09
C PRO A 28 -1.83 -3.11 -6.67
N ASP A 29 -0.69 -2.43 -6.66
CA ASP A 29 0.56 -3.02 -6.16
C ASP A 29 0.45 -3.44 -4.68
N VAL A 30 -0.26 -2.63 -3.89
CA VAL A 30 -0.61 -2.91 -2.49
C VAL A 30 -2.04 -2.42 -2.20
N ALA A 31 -2.83 -3.29 -1.57
CA ALA A 31 -4.16 -2.98 -1.04
C ALA A 31 -4.19 -3.23 0.47
N VAL A 32 -4.81 -2.33 1.23
CA VAL A 32 -4.99 -2.47 2.67
C VAL A 32 -6.48 -2.45 3.00
N PHE A 33 -6.90 -3.37 3.87
CA PHE A 33 -8.27 -3.53 4.30
C PHE A 33 -8.37 -3.54 5.82
N GLN A 34 -9.43 -2.98 6.37
CA GLN A 34 -9.84 -3.26 7.75
C GLN A 34 -10.19 -4.74 7.89
N TRP A 35 -9.88 -5.34 9.04
CA TRP A 35 -10.08 -6.79 9.25
C TRP A 35 -11.54 -7.23 9.03
N GLY A 36 -12.50 -6.43 9.52
CA GLY A 36 -13.92 -6.70 9.37
C GLY A 36 -14.43 -6.58 7.92
N ARG A 37 -13.68 -5.93 7.03
CA ARG A 37 -14.02 -5.76 5.61
C ARG A 37 -13.47 -6.87 4.72
N ILE A 38 -12.53 -7.69 5.20
CA ILE A 38 -11.93 -8.76 4.40
C ILE A 38 -12.99 -9.83 4.09
N PRO A 39 -13.39 -10.04 2.82
CA PRO A 39 -14.38 -11.03 2.45
C PRO A 39 -13.87 -12.44 2.76
N ARG A 40 -14.76 -13.27 3.32
CA ARG A 40 -14.47 -14.65 3.70
C ARG A 40 -15.52 -15.61 3.14
N ARG A 41 -15.05 -16.79 2.80
CA ARG A 41 -15.87 -17.95 2.44
C ARG A 41 -16.60 -18.49 3.65
N ALA A 42 -17.56 -19.38 3.39
CA ALA A 42 -18.25 -20.16 4.43
C ALA A 42 -17.29 -20.94 5.35
N ASP A 43 -16.13 -21.36 4.84
CA ASP A 43 -15.08 -22.05 5.62
C ASP A 43 -14.11 -21.10 6.36
N SER A 44 -14.45 -19.80 6.46
CA SER A 44 -13.65 -18.74 7.08
C SER A 44 -12.31 -18.40 6.39
N ARG A 45 -11.98 -19.04 5.26
CA ARG A 45 -10.83 -18.65 4.44
C ARG A 45 -11.10 -17.34 3.73
N VAL A 46 -10.05 -16.56 3.49
CA VAL A 46 -10.14 -15.31 2.72
C VAL A 46 -10.58 -15.62 1.29
N GLU A 47 -11.48 -14.80 0.75
CA GLU A 47 -11.91 -14.96 -0.63
C GLU A 47 -10.77 -14.73 -1.62
N ASN A 48 -10.87 -15.41 -2.75
CA ASN A 48 -9.89 -15.30 -3.82
C ASN A 48 -10.09 -14.01 -4.65
N ALA A 49 -11.30 -13.45 -4.67
CA ALA A 49 -11.62 -12.24 -5.39
C ALA A 49 -12.35 -11.26 -4.48
N PHE A 50 -11.95 -9.99 -4.53
CA PHE A 50 -12.54 -8.93 -3.73
C PHE A 50 -13.41 -8.09 -4.65
N THR A 51 -14.66 -7.87 -4.28
CA THR A 51 -15.60 -7.00 -5.02
C THR A 51 -15.82 -5.67 -4.32
N ILE A 52 -14.88 -5.30 -3.43
CA ILE A 52 -14.90 -4.09 -2.63
C ILE A 52 -13.59 -3.33 -2.86
N ALA A 53 -13.65 -2.00 -2.82
CA ALA A 53 -12.44 -1.19 -2.82
C ALA A 53 -11.65 -1.40 -1.53
N PRO A 54 -10.30 -1.30 -1.58
CA PRO A 54 -9.49 -1.23 -0.38
C PRO A 54 -9.81 0.02 0.44
N ASP A 55 -9.54 -0.03 1.74
CA ASP A 55 -9.55 1.18 2.57
C ASP A 55 -8.39 2.10 2.21
N TRP A 56 -7.28 1.53 1.75
CA TRP A 56 -6.11 2.26 1.27
C TRP A 56 -5.45 1.53 0.10
N THR A 57 -5.32 2.22 -1.02
CA THR A 57 -4.61 1.72 -2.21
C THR A 57 -3.23 2.35 -2.29
N ILE A 58 -2.22 1.56 -2.63
CA ILE A 58 -0.85 2.04 -2.83
C ILE A 58 -0.38 1.50 -4.19
N GLU A 59 0.00 2.41 -5.07
CA GLU A 59 0.52 2.11 -6.39
C GLU A 59 1.97 2.61 -6.48
N ILE A 60 2.82 1.84 -7.14
CA ILE A 60 4.23 2.16 -7.32
C ILE A 60 4.47 2.43 -8.80
N LEU A 61 4.86 3.67 -9.12
CA LEU A 61 5.15 4.05 -10.48
C LEU A 61 6.44 3.35 -10.95
N SER A 62 6.28 2.37 -11.82
CA SER A 62 7.41 1.75 -12.52
C SER A 62 7.79 2.56 -13.78
N PRO A 63 9.06 2.52 -14.24
CA PRO A 63 9.56 3.39 -15.31
C PRO A 63 8.74 3.36 -16.62
N ASN A 64 8.14 2.21 -16.93
CA ASN A 64 7.38 1.99 -18.17
C ASN A 64 5.85 2.06 -17.98
N GLN A 65 5.39 2.45 -16.79
CA GLN A 65 3.97 2.48 -16.46
C GLN A 65 3.38 3.85 -16.69
N SER A 66 2.21 3.89 -17.33
CA SER A 66 1.49 5.15 -17.56
C SER A 66 1.05 5.77 -16.23
N HIS A 67 1.60 6.95 -15.93
CA HIS A 67 1.21 7.76 -14.78
C HIS A 67 -0.31 7.98 -14.73
N THR A 68 -0.91 8.42 -15.85
CA THR A 68 -2.36 8.68 -15.94
C THR A 68 -3.18 7.43 -15.63
N ARG A 69 -2.74 6.24 -16.06
CA ARG A 69 -3.42 4.98 -15.74
C ARG A 69 -3.40 4.70 -14.24
N VAL A 70 -2.26 4.93 -13.59
CA VAL A 70 -2.10 4.71 -12.14
C VAL A 70 -2.98 5.66 -11.34
N VAL A 71 -2.94 6.96 -11.68
CA VAL A 71 -3.79 7.96 -11.03
C VAL A 71 -5.28 7.65 -11.23
N ARG A 72 -5.68 7.18 -12.42
CA ARG A 72 -7.07 6.73 -12.67
C ARG A 72 -7.45 5.55 -11.78
N ASN A 73 -6.56 4.58 -11.56
CA ASN A 73 -6.84 3.47 -10.65
C ASN A 73 -7.02 3.95 -9.21
N ILE A 74 -6.18 4.89 -8.77
CA ILE A 74 -6.30 5.50 -7.44
C ILE A 74 -7.65 6.19 -7.27
N PHE A 75 -8.03 7.07 -8.21
CA PHE A 75 -9.32 7.74 -8.15
C PHE A 75 -10.50 6.77 -8.19
N HIS A 76 -10.40 5.68 -8.97
CA HIS A 76 -11.41 4.64 -8.94
C HIS A 76 -11.53 4.00 -7.54
N CYS A 77 -10.45 3.70 -6.84
CA CYS A 77 -10.55 3.20 -5.48
C CYS A 77 -11.21 4.22 -4.53
N LEU A 78 -10.85 5.50 -4.65
CA LEU A 78 -11.41 6.59 -3.83
C LEU A 78 -12.93 6.76 -4.07
N GLU A 79 -13.37 6.75 -5.33
CA GLU A 79 -14.79 6.81 -5.71
C GLU A 79 -15.62 5.68 -5.11
N TYR A 80 -15.00 4.52 -4.86
CA TYR A 80 -15.67 3.32 -4.33
C TYR A 80 -15.38 3.10 -2.83
N GLY A 81 -14.92 4.14 -2.12
CA GLY A 81 -14.86 4.16 -0.65
C GLY A 81 -13.49 3.82 -0.05
N ALA A 82 -12.41 3.97 -0.80
CA ALA A 82 -11.08 4.07 -0.20
C ALA A 82 -10.94 5.42 0.53
N GLU A 83 -10.29 5.41 1.69
CA GLU A 83 -9.99 6.63 2.45
C GLU A 83 -8.80 7.39 1.87
N MET A 84 -7.86 6.66 1.27
CA MET A 84 -6.62 7.22 0.75
C MET A 84 -6.08 6.39 -0.41
N GLY A 85 -5.38 7.06 -1.33
CA GLY A 85 -4.56 6.45 -2.35
C GLY A 85 -3.15 7.03 -2.34
N TRP A 86 -2.14 6.18 -2.35
CA TRP A 86 -0.75 6.60 -2.52
C TRP A 86 -0.25 6.27 -3.92
N LEU A 87 0.45 7.21 -4.53
CA LEU A 87 1.34 6.99 -5.66
C LEU A 87 2.77 7.17 -5.17
N LEU A 88 3.52 6.08 -5.09
CA LEU A 88 4.96 6.14 -4.87
C LEU A 88 5.62 6.39 -6.23
N ALA A 89 6.43 7.45 -6.34
CA ALA A 89 7.19 7.76 -7.55
C ALA A 89 8.69 7.66 -7.25
N PRO A 90 9.29 6.46 -7.38
CA PRO A 90 10.69 6.24 -7.03
C PRO A 90 11.64 7.13 -7.82
N GLU A 91 11.51 7.23 -9.15
CA GLU A 91 12.42 8.06 -9.95
C GLU A 91 12.45 9.53 -9.51
N GLU A 92 11.32 10.03 -8.99
CA GLU A 92 11.12 11.40 -8.54
C GLU A 92 11.28 11.59 -7.02
N ALA A 93 11.64 10.54 -6.29
CA ALA A 93 11.82 10.58 -4.85
C ALA A 93 10.67 11.18 -4.04
N CYS A 94 9.43 10.95 -4.47
CA CYS A 94 8.26 11.52 -3.82
C CYS A 94 7.09 10.55 -3.72
N VAL A 95 6.15 10.91 -2.86
CA VAL A 95 4.85 10.25 -2.71
C VAL A 95 3.74 11.26 -2.86
N PHE A 96 2.77 10.92 -3.70
CA PHE A 96 1.50 11.66 -3.78
C PHE A 96 0.46 10.91 -2.96
N ALA A 97 -0.09 11.57 -1.96
CA ALA A 97 -1.20 11.06 -1.16
C ALA A 97 -2.49 11.78 -1.57
N TYR A 98 -3.42 11.01 -2.10
CA TYR A 98 -4.76 11.44 -2.50
C TYR A 98 -5.74 11.05 -1.40
N ASP A 99 -6.52 11.98 -0.87
CA ASP A 99 -7.59 11.68 0.09
C ASP A 99 -8.92 11.38 -0.60
N ALA A 100 -9.92 10.94 0.18
CA ALA A 100 -11.27 10.69 -0.30
C ALA A 100 -11.98 11.94 -0.87
N GLY A 101 -11.52 13.15 -0.52
CA GLY A 101 -11.97 14.42 -1.10
C GLY A 101 -11.24 14.77 -2.40
N GLN A 102 -10.40 13.87 -2.92
CA GLN A 102 -9.56 14.05 -4.11
C GLN A 102 -8.55 15.20 -3.99
N SER A 103 -8.25 15.64 -2.77
CA SER A 103 -7.13 16.54 -2.53
C SER A 103 -5.82 15.75 -2.59
N VAL A 104 -4.73 16.39 -3.05
CA VAL A 104 -3.43 15.75 -3.19
C VAL A 104 -2.39 16.47 -2.35
N LYS A 105 -1.62 15.69 -1.59
CA LYS A 105 -0.40 16.15 -0.92
C LYS A 105 0.80 15.42 -1.51
N MET A 106 1.73 16.18 -2.08
CA MET A 106 3.03 15.66 -2.51
C MET A 106 4.02 15.79 -1.35
N VAL A 107 4.73 14.70 -1.07
CA VAL A 107 5.78 14.65 -0.05
C VAL A 107 7.04 14.13 -0.70
N GLU A 108 8.09 14.94 -0.68
CA GLU A 108 9.44 14.54 -1.07
C GLU A 108 10.10 13.74 0.05
N ALA A 109 11.02 12.86 -0.33
CA ALA A 109 11.74 12.05 0.62
C ALA A 109 12.65 12.90 1.53
N SER A 110 12.45 12.76 2.84
CA SER A 110 13.15 13.49 3.88
C SER A 110 13.06 12.70 5.19
N ASP A 111 14.15 12.69 5.96
CA ASP A 111 14.22 12.00 7.25
C ASP A 111 13.24 12.53 8.31
N ASP A 112 12.72 13.75 8.12
CA ASP A 112 11.89 14.45 9.12
C ASP A 112 10.41 14.56 8.71
N VAL A 113 10.04 14.06 7.53
CA VAL A 113 8.67 14.23 7.02
C VAL A 113 7.87 12.93 7.15
N VAL A 114 6.83 13.01 7.97
CA VAL A 114 5.86 11.92 8.15
C VAL A 114 4.83 11.94 7.02
N LEU A 115 4.61 10.77 6.42
CA LEU A 115 3.62 10.61 5.36
C LEU A 115 2.19 10.65 5.91
N PRO A 116 1.26 11.28 5.18
CA PRO A 116 -0.15 11.24 5.52
C PRO A 116 -0.66 9.81 5.33
N VAL A 117 -1.25 9.24 6.37
CA VAL A 117 -1.87 7.90 6.36
C VAL A 117 -3.38 8.04 6.60
N PRO A 118 -4.21 7.09 6.13
CA PRO A 118 -5.64 7.10 6.42
C PRO A 118 -5.93 6.94 7.92
N ALA A 119 -7.13 7.33 8.34
CA ALA A 119 -7.50 7.34 9.76
C ALA A 119 -7.44 5.93 10.37
N ILE A 120 -7.77 4.90 9.57
CA ILE A 120 -7.70 3.49 9.94
C ILE A 120 -6.28 3.02 10.32
N THR A 121 -5.26 3.75 9.89
CA THR A 121 -3.86 3.46 10.17
C THR A 121 -3.18 4.63 10.90
N ALA A 122 -3.93 5.49 11.60
CA ALA A 122 -3.41 6.69 12.27
C ALA A 122 -2.31 6.43 13.33
N LYS A 123 -2.20 5.18 13.82
CA LYS A 123 -1.12 4.76 14.74
C LYS A 123 0.20 4.49 14.02
N ILE A 124 0.18 4.34 12.70
CA ILE A 124 1.36 4.08 11.88
C ILE A 124 2.01 5.41 11.53
N ARG A 125 3.33 5.54 11.78
CA ARG A 125 4.14 6.64 11.26
C ARG A 125 5.11 6.09 10.21
N LEU A 126 4.97 6.60 8.99
CA LEU A 126 5.84 6.25 7.87
C LEU A 126 6.65 7.46 7.45
N ILE A 127 7.95 7.23 7.22
CA ILE A 127 8.88 8.23 6.69
C ILE A 127 9.54 7.63 5.45
N ILE A 128 9.73 8.44 4.42
CA ILE A 128 10.49 8.05 3.23
C ILE A 128 11.94 8.46 3.45
N LYS A 129 12.85 7.49 3.36
CA LYS A 129 14.28 7.77 3.37
C LYS A 129 14.85 7.56 1.98
N LEU A 130 15.59 8.56 1.49
CA LEU A 130 16.47 8.40 0.35
C LEU A 130 17.65 7.52 0.77
N ASN A 131 17.81 6.37 0.11
CA ASN A 131 18.96 5.51 0.35
C ASN A 131 19.71 5.32 -0.97
N TYR A 132 20.85 6.01 -1.09
CA TYR A 132 21.72 5.98 -2.27
C TYR A 132 22.64 4.75 -2.34
N ARG A 133 22.39 3.70 -1.55
CA ARG A 133 23.20 2.47 -1.58
C ARG A 133 22.37 1.24 -1.91
N CYS A 134 22.68 0.66 -3.06
CA CYS A 134 22.41 -0.73 -3.38
C CYS A 134 23.40 -1.62 -2.60
N GLU A 135 23.32 -1.64 -1.27
CA GLU A 135 23.86 -2.78 -0.54
C GLU A 135 22.87 -3.92 -0.76
N SER A 136 23.38 -5.10 -1.12
CA SER A 136 22.58 -6.31 -1.30
C SER A 136 21.69 -6.46 -0.06
N LEU A 137 20.41 -6.12 -0.17
CA LEU A 137 19.46 -6.28 0.91
C LEU A 137 19.55 -7.77 1.27
N SER A 138 20.02 -8.07 2.47
CA SER A 138 19.89 -9.43 3.02
C SER A 138 18.43 -9.82 2.85
N PRO A 139 18.11 -11.02 2.36
CA PRO A 139 16.72 -11.43 2.15
C PRO A 139 15.94 -11.14 3.43
N VAL A 140 15.03 -10.17 3.37
CA VAL A 140 14.19 -9.83 4.51
C VAL A 140 13.34 -11.08 4.73
N SER A 141 13.57 -11.75 5.85
CA SER A 141 12.74 -12.89 6.26
C SER A 141 11.29 -12.44 6.25
N VAL A 142 10.42 -13.19 5.56
CA VAL A 142 8.99 -12.89 5.55
C VAL A 142 8.51 -12.84 7.01
N PRO A 143 7.94 -11.72 7.48
CA PRO A 143 7.42 -11.65 8.84
C PRO A 143 6.34 -12.71 9.04
N GLU A 144 6.39 -13.44 10.15
CA GLU A 144 5.30 -14.34 10.56
C GLU A 144 4.01 -13.50 10.76
N PRO A 145 2.87 -13.88 10.14
CA PRO A 145 1.65 -13.06 10.08
C PRO A 145 0.90 -12.91 11.41
N HIS A 146 1.54 -13.20 12.54
CA HIS A 146 0.90 -13.41 13.83
C HIS A 146 1.43 -12.57 14.99
N SER A 147 2.61 -11.94 14.93
CA SER A 147 3.23 -11.38 16.14
C SER A 147 3.85 -9.98 16.08
N ALA A 148 4.00 -9.35 14.91
CA ALA A 148 4.47 -7.97 14.84
C ALA A 148 3.46 -7.14 14.03
N GLU A 149 3.12 -5.99 14.60
CA GLU A 149 2.25 -4.95 14.07
C GLU A 149 2.35 -4.89 12.54
N ASP A 150 1.21 -4.93 11.84
CA ASP A 150 1.14 -5.23 10.40
C ASP A 150 2.02 -4.31 9.51
N ILE A 151 2.51 -3.21 10.07
CA ILE A 151 3.52 -2.29 9.58
C ILE A 151 4.76 -2.98 8.96
N ASP A 152 5.37 -3.96 9.62
CA ASP A 152 6.59 -4.61 9.10
C ASP A 152 6.31 -5.38 7.80
N TYR A 153 5.10 -5.95 7.71
CA TYR A 153 4.63 -6.62 6.51
C TYR A 153 4.31 -5.61 5.39
N LEU A 154 3.72 -4.45 5.73
CA LEU A 154 3.51 -3.35 4.78
C LEU A 154 4.83 -2.87 4.18
N LEU A 155 5.82 -2.61 5.03
CA LEU A 155 7.16 -2.25 4.58
C LEU A 155 7.79 -3.33 3.72
N PHE A 156 7.64 -4.61 4.09
CA PHE A 156 8.13 -5.74 3.30
C PHE A 156 7.51 -5.73 1.89
N CYS A 157 6.19 -5.55 1.76
CA CYS A 157 5.55 -5.51 0.45
C CYS A 157 5.93 -4.28 -0.37
N ILE A 158 5.99 -3.09 0.24
CA ILE A 158 6.46 -1.89 -0.45
C ILE A 158 7.89 -2.11 -0.96
N ARG A 159 8.80 -2.57 -0.11
CA ARG A 159 10.19 -2.89 -0.49
C ARG A 159 10.26 -3.94 -1.59
N ARG A 160 9.42 -4.97 -1.53
CA ARG A 160 9.34 -6.01 -2.55
C ARG A 160 8.86 -5.47 -3.90
N SER A 161 7.82 -4.64 -3.90
CA SER A 161 7.25 -4.05 -5.11
C SER A 161 8.19 -3.01 -5.74
N LEU A 162 9.13 -2.44 -4.97
CA LEU A 162 10.17 -1.52 -5.45
C LEU A 162 11.40 -2.19 -6.07
N CYS A 163 11.59 -3.51 -5.89
CA CYS A 163 12.78 -4.20 -6.37
C CYS A 163 12.56 -4.72 -7.81
N PRO A 164 13.06 -4.00 -8.84
CA PRO A 164 14.50 -3.87 -9.10
C PRO A 164 15.02 -2.42 -9.20
N ASP A 165 14.21 -1.40 -8.91
CA ASP A 165 14.56 0.00 -9.11
C ASP A 165 15.16 0.59 -7.81
N ARG A 166 16.50 0.59 -7.82
CA ARG A 166 17.39 1.03 -6.75
C ARG A 166 17.14 2.52 -6.48
N ASN A 167 16.69 2.92 -5.28
CA ASN A 167 16.90 4.27 -4.67
C ASN A 167 16.11 4.51 -3.35
N PHE A 168 15.15 3.66 -2.96
CA PHE A 168 14.30 3.92 -1.77
C PHE A 168 14.39 2.84 -0.71
N THR A 169 14.39 3.29 0.55
CA THR A 169 14.00 2.45 1.69
C THR A 169 13.01 3.21 2.56
N TYR A 170 11.95 2.52 2.95
CA TYR A 170 10.97 3.04 3.88
C TYR A 170 11.32 2.52 5.28
N SER A 171 11.23 3.39 6.28
CA SER A 171 11.49 3.07 7.68
C SER A 171 10.30 3.46 8.54
N THR A 172 10.07 2.66 9.58
CA THR A 172 8.98 2.87 10.55
C THR A 172 9.53 3.28 11.89
N TYR A 173 8.73 4.07 12.59
CA TYR A 173 8.94 4.42 13.98
C TYR A 173 7.58 4.22 14.66
N ILE A 174 7.57 3.45 15.76
CA ILE A 174 6.38 3.24 16.61
C ILE A 174 6.40 4.32 17.70
#